data_AF-A0AAD4DBN6-F1
#
_entry.id   AF-A0AAD4DBN6-F1
#
_cell.length_a   1.000
_cell.length_b   1.000
_cell.length_c   1.000
_cell.angle_alpha   90.00
_cell.angle_beta   90.00
_cell.angle_gamma   90.00
#
_symmetry.space_group_name_H-M   'P 1'
#
loop_
_entity.id
_entity.type
_entity.pdbx_description
1 polymer ?
#
loop_
_entity_poly.entity_id
_entity_poly.type
_entity_poly.pdbx_seq_one_letter_code
_entity_poly.pdbx_strand_id
1 'polypeptide(L)'
;MGNSFGYFSNDKDDEAVLQQIHRVLRPGGVVVLDITDGAYQRENFSPRGWEWIDDEMMVCRERWLSEDKKRLVCREVVIMTGQGVIRDQFYQERLYDGMDMQRLLEDVGLKRLEQQNDGQGNSNAAEQQQANDLEIKTGKELSQRGEDLGMMEQRKFVVAVKPTL
;
A
#
# COMPACT_ATOMS: atom_id res chain seq x y z
N MET A 1 -3.87 8.28 -4.33
CA MET A 1 -3.20 7.23 -3.52
C MET A 1 -2.61 7.88 -2.29
N GLY A 2 -2.85 7.32 -1.10
CA GLY A 2 -2.49 7.91 0.20
C GLY A 2 -1.43 7.15 0.99
N ASN A 3 -0.70 6.21 0.38
CA ASN A 3 0.48 5.61 1.02
C ASN A 3 1.77 6.26 0.49
N SER A 4 2.75 6.47 1.38
CA SER A 4 4.02 7.12 1.04
C SER A 4 5.20 6.15 1.03
N PHE A 5 4.97 4.85 1.25
CA PHE A 5 6.01 3.83 1.38
C PHE A 5 6.10 2.99 0.11
N GLY A 6 7.32 2.72 -0.39
CA GLY A 6 7.54 1.96 -1.62
C GLY A 6 7.53 2.77 -2.92
N TYR A 7 7.30 4.10 -2.87
CA TYR A 7 7.26 4.97 -4.06
C TYR A 7 8.59 5.67 -4.36
N PHE A 8 9.59 5.53 -3.49
CA PHE A 8 10.90 6.13 -3.70
C PHE A 8 11.62 5.47 -4.87
N SER A 9 12.37 6.29 -5.63
CA SER A 9 13.22 5.81 -6.71
C SER A 9 14.43 5.04 -6.20
N ASN A 10 14.94 5.38 -5.01
CA ASN A 10 16.08 4.71 -4.39
C ASN A 10 15.61 3.72 -3.33
N ASP A 11 16.11 2.49 -3.42
CA ASP A 11 15.81 1.40 -2.49
C ASP A 11 16.17 1.73 -1.04
N LYS A 12 17.16 2.60 -0.81
CA LYS A 12 17.61 3.00 0.53
C LYS A 12 16.68 3.99 1.23
N ASP A 13 15.78 4.65 0.49
CA ASP A 13 14.93 5.68 1.08
C ASP A 13 13.83 5.05 1.96
N ASP A 14 13.30 3.89 1.55
CA ASP A 14 12.37 3.11 2.38
C ASP A 14 13.02 2.70 3.71
N GLU A 15 14.27 2.21 3.65
CA GLU A 15 15.07 1.87 4.84
C GLU A 15 15.30 3.11 5.72
N ALA A 16 15.68 4.25 5.13
CA ALA A 16 15.91 5.49 5.85
C ALA A 16 14.64 5.98 6.59
N VAL A 17 13.46 5.86 5.98
CA VAL A 17 12.18 6.16 6.62
C VAL A 17 11.95 5.23 7.82
N LEU A 18 12.18 3.93 7.67
CA LEU A 18 12.03 2.97 8.77
C LEU A 18 13.04 3.20 9.90
N GLN A 19 14.27 3.60 9.58
CA GLN A 19 15.27 4.01 10.58
C GLN A 19 14.79 5.24 11.36
N GLN A 20 14.18 6.23 10.69
CA GLN A 20 13.60 7.39 11.39
C GLN A 20 12.42 7.00 12.27
N ILE A 21 11.55 6.10 11.79
CA ILE A 21 10.46 5.54 12.60
C ILE A 21 11.02 4.85 13.84
N HIS A 22 12.00 3.96 13.69
CA HIS A 22 12.64 3.30 14.82
C HIS A 22 13.27 4.32 15.80
N ARG A 23 13.91 5.37 15.30
CA ARG A 23 14.51 6.43 16.13
C ARG A 23 13.47 7.16 16.99
N VAL A 24 12.31 7.52 16.44
CA VAL A 24 11.29 8.33 17.14
C VAL A 24 10.35 7.49 18.01
N LEU A 25 10.19 6.21 17.71
CA LEU A 25 9.38 5.32 18.56
C LEU A 25 10.02 5.14 19.94
N ARG A 26 9.19 5.19 20.99
CA ARG A 26 9.58 4.71 22.32
C ARG A 26 9.78 3.19 22.31
N PRO A 27 10.56 2.61 23.24
CA PRO A 27 10.57 1.17 23.44
C PRO A 27 9.15 0.62 23.65
N GLY A 28 8.81 -0.48 22.98
CA GLY A 28 7.45 -1.04 22.92
C GLY A 28 6.47 -0.28 22.02
N GLY A 29 6.91 0.79 21.34
CA GLY A 29 6.11 1.53 20.37
C GLY A 29 5.84 0.72 19.10
N VAL A 30 4.66 0.90 18.51
CA VAL A 30 4.19 0.15 17.34
C VAL A 30 4.13 1.07 16.12
N VAL A 31 4.50 0.53 14.96
CA VAL A 31 4.23 1.11 13.64
C VAL A 31 3.32 0.16 12.86
N VAL A 32 2.39 0.75 12.12
CA VAL A 32 1.55 0.05 11.15
C VAL A 32 1.84 0.63 9.78
N LEU A 33 2.29 -0.21 8.86
CA LEU A 33 2.50 0.15 7.47
C LEU A 33 1.35 -0.39 6.65
N ASP A 34 0.71 0.48 5.89
CA ASP A 34 -0.30 0.10 4.93
C ASP A 34 0.39 -0.01 3.54
N ILE A 35 0.55 -1.24 3.05
CA ILE A 35 1.24 -1.53 1.79
C ILE A 35 0.37 -2.39 0.87
N THR A 36 0.69 -2.36 -0.42
CA THR A 36 0.08 -3.26 -1.41
C THR A 36 0.67 -4.66 -1.27
N ASP A 37 -0.14 -5.72 -1.44
CA ASP A 37 0.35 -7.09 -1.47
C ASP A 37 1.20 -7.34 -2.72
N GLY A 38 2.53 -7.25 -2.58
CA GLY A 38 3.43 -7.40 -3.70
C GLY A 38 3.39 -8.78 -4.35
N ALA A 39 3.09 -9.84 -3.60
CA ALA A 39 2.99 -11.19 -4.17
C ALA A 39 1.77 -11.28 -5.11
N TYR A 40 0.60 -10.82 -4.62
CA TYR A 40 -0.63 -10.78 -5.40
C TYR A 40 -0.50 -9.86 -6.63
N GLN A 41 0.04 -8.64 -6.46
CA GLN A 41 0.14 -7.68 -7.56
C GLN A 41 0.99 -8.17 -8.72
N ARG A 42 2.07 -8.93 -8.46
CA ARG A 42 2.90 -9.49 -9.53
C ARG A 42 2.12 -10.40 -10.47
N GLU A 43 1.07 -11.04 -9.98
CA GLU A 43 0.29 -12.03 -10.72
C GLU A 43 -1.03 -11.47 -11.26
N ASN A 44 -1.57 -10.43 -10.61
CA ASN A 44 -2.96 -10.00 -10.83
C ASN A 44 -3.12 -8.53 -11.26
N PHE A 45 -2.04 -7.76 -11.44
CA PHE A 45 -2.17 -6.36 -11.86
C PHE A 45 -2.85 -6.24 -13.22
N SER A 46 -3.67 -5.20 -13.39
CA SER A 46 -4.22 -4.84 -14.70
C SER A 46 -3.22 -3.98 -15.48
N PRO A 47 -2.74 -4.43 -16.66
CA PRO A 47 -1.76 -3.67 -17.45
C PRO A 47 -2.30 -2.35 -17.98
N ARG A 48 -3.63 -2.25 -18.19
CA ARG A 48 -4.27 -1.06 -18.75
C ARG A 48 -5.63 -0.87 -18.12
N GLY A 49 -5.96 0.37 -17.77
CA GLY A 49 -7.27 0.71 -17.25
C GLY A 49 -7.52 2.20 -17.31
N TRP A 50 -8.79 2.59 -17.18
CA TRP A 50 -9.18 3.98 -17.07
C TRP A 50 -10.44 4.12 -16.21
N GLU A 51 -10.54 5.23 -15.50
CA GLU A 51 -11.71 5.55 -14.67
C GLU A 51 -12.01 7.05 -14.72
N TRP A 52 -13.29 7.38 -14.55
CA TRP A 52 -13.71 8.74 -14.21
C TRP A 52 -13.48 8.94 -12.71
N ILE A 53 -12.74 9.99 -12.36
CA ILE A 53 -12.53 10.37 -10.96
C ILE A 53 -13.58 11.41 -10.51
N ASP A 54 -14.13 12.18 -11.45
CA ASP A 54 -15.32 13.02 -11.31
C ASP A 54 -16.01 13.20 -12.68
N ASP A 55 -16.99 14.10 -12.78
CA ASP A 55 -17.78 14.34 -13.99
C ASP A 55 -16.96 14.91 -15.17
N GLU A 56 -15.79 15.50 -14.90
CA GLU A 56 -14.98 16.18 -15.90
C GLU A 56 -13.62 15.53 -16.12
N MET A 57 -13.10 14.75 -15.16
CA MET A 57 -11.77 14.18 -15.17
C MET A 57 -11.76 12.65 -15.26
N MET A 58 -10.96 12.16 -16.21
CA MET A 58 -10.67 10.75 -16.40
C MET A 58 -9.17 10.48 -16.22
N VAL A 59 -8.84 9.36 -15.61
CA VAL A 59 -7.46 8.90 -15.41
C VAL A 59 -7.24 7.61 -16.18
N CYS A 60 -6.28 7.62 -17.10
CA CYS A 60 -5.81 6.45 -17.84
C CYS A 60 -4.49 5.96 -17.23
N ARG A 61 -4.36 4.64 -17.07
CA ARG A 61 -3.15 4.03 -16.50
C ARG A 61 -2.65 2.90 -17.38
N GLU A 62 -1.37 2.92 -17.66
CA GLU A 62 -0.62 1.81 -18.26
C GLU A 62 0.41 1.34 -17.24
N ARG A 63 0.53 0.02 -17.07
CA ARG A 63 1.36 -0.60 -16.05
C ARG A 63 2.15 -1.77 -16.59
N TRP A 64 3.34 -1.96 -16.04
CA TRP A 64 4.18 -3.12 -16.32
C TRP A 64 5.08 -3.41 -15.12
N LEU A 65 5.49 -4.67 -15.00
CA LEU A 65 6.51 -5.05 -14.02
C LEU A 65 7.90 -4.65 -14.52
N SER A 66 8.76 -4.24 -13.60
CA SER A 66 10.20 -4.17 -13.84
C SER A 66 10.76 -5.54 -14.22
N GLU A 67 11.92 -5.56 -14.88
CA GLU A 67 12.58 -6.81 -15.31
C GLU A 67 12.84 -7.78 -14.14
N ASP A 68 13.21 -7.25 -12.98
CA ASP A 68 13.42 -8.00 -11.74
C ASP A 68 12.12 -8.30 -10.97
N LYS A 69 10.97 -7.86 -11.48
CA LYS A 69 9.63 -7.98 -10.87
C LYS A 69 9.51 -7.38 -9.47
N LYS A 70 10.44 -6.51 -9.05
CA LYS A 70 10.37 -5.85 -7.73
C LYS A 70 9.52 -4.60 -7.73
N ARG A 71 9.20 -4.05 -8.90
CA ARG A 71 8.45 -2.80 -9.02
C ARG A 71 7.33 -2.94 -10.04
N LEU A 72 6.20 -2.32 -9.71
CA LEU A 72 5.12 -2.04 -10.65
C LEU A 72 5.32 -0.61 -11.15
N VAL A 73 5.71 -0.47 -12.40
CA VAL A 73 5.86 0.82 -13.06
C VAL A 73 4.50 1.22 -13.62
N CYS A 74 4.11 2.48 -13.41
CA CYS A 74 2.86 3.01 -13.90
C CYS A 74 3.10 4.34 -14.62
N ARG A 75 2.54 4.46 -15.82
CA ARG A 75 2.25 5.74 -16.45
C ARG A 75 0.79 6.10 -16.17
N GLU A 76 0.58 7.30 -15.67
CA GLU A 76 -0.74 7.86 -15.40
C GLU A 76 -0.95 9.13 -16.23
N VAL A 77 -2.04 9.14 -17.00
CA VAL A 77 -2.45 10.27 -17.83
C VAL A 77 -3.81 10.76 -17.32
N VAL A 78 -3.88 12.02 -16.88
CA VAL A 78 -5.13 12.66 -16.45
C VAL A 78 -5.64 13.54 -17.57
N ILE A 79 -6.89 13.32 -17.95
CA ILE A 79 -7.59 14.01 -19.03
C ILE A 79 -8.77 14.76 -18.42
N MET A 80 -8.87 16.05 -18.69
CA MET A 80 -10.02 16.88 -18.31
C MET A 80 -10.84 17.23 -19.56
N THR A 81 -12.15 17.07 -19.44
CA THR A 81 -13.11 17.36 -20.50
C THR A 81 -13.00 18.82 -20.92
N GLY A 82 -12.89 19.08 -22.22
CA GLY A 82 -12.71 20.43 -22.76
C GLY A 82 -11.29 21.01 -22.67
N GLN A 83 -10.39 20.41 -21.88
CA GLN A 83 -8.97 20.84 -21.78
C GLN A 83 -7.98 19.83 -22.35
N GLY A 84 -8.36 18.56 -22.47
CA GLY A 84 -7.48 17.49 -22.94
C GLY A 84 -6.57 16.97 -21.83
N VAL A 85 -5.34 16.58 -22.17
CA VAL A 85 -4.38 16.02 -21.20
C VAL A 85 -3.85 17.15 -20.30
N ILE A 86 -4.15 17.06 -19.00
CA ILE A 86 -3.69 18.02 -18.00
C ILE A 86 -2.50 17.50 -17.17
N ARG A 87 -2.21 16.20 -17.25
CA ARG A 87 -1.09 15.56 -16.57
C ARG A 87 -0.69 14.27 -17.28
N ASP A 88 0.60 14.04 -17.40
CA ASP A 88 1.22 12.79 -17.84
C ASP A 88 2.43 12.54 -16.93
N GLN A 89 2.37 11.50 -16.10
CA GLN A 89 3.39 11.23 -15.11
C GLN A 89 3.72 9.74 -15.04
N PHE A 90 4.95 9.46 -14.63
CA PHE A 90 5.42 8.12 -14.34
C PHE A 90 5.70 8.01 -12.84
N TYR A 91 5.31 6.90 -12.26
CA TYR A 91 5.71 6.49 -10.92
C TYR A 91 5.95 4.99 -10.89
N GLN A 92 6.58 4.53 -9.82
CA GLN A 92 6.84 3.13 -9.60
C GLN A 92 6.55 2.81 -8.14
N GLU A 93 5.87 1.70 -7.92
CA GLU A 93 5.62 1.16 -6.59
C GLU A 93 6.48 -0.08 -6.40
N ARG A 94 7.21 -0.16 -5.29
CA ARG A 94 7.95 -1.34 -4.89
C ARG A 94 7.00 -2.37 -4.29
N LEU A 95 7.08 -3.58 -4.83
CA LEU A 95 6.24 -4.70 -4.46
C LEU A 95 6.95 -5.52 -3.37
N TYR A 96 6.55 -5.32 -2.13
CA TYR A 96 7.08 -6.08 -1.01
C TYR A 96 6.25 -7.34 -0.77
N ASP A 97 6.90 -8.49 -0.63
CA ASP A 97 6.27 -9.67 -0.03
C ASP A 97 6.50 -9.73 1.49
N GLY A 98 5.98 -10.78 2.14
CA GLY A 98 6.10 -10.95 3.58
C GLY A 98 7.54 -11.13 4.07
N MET A 99 8.40 -11.77 3.27
CA MET A 99 9.82 -11.98 3.59
C MET A 99 10.62 -10.71 3.36
N ASP A 100 10.34 -9.97 2.29
CA ASP A 100 10.97 -8.67 2.04
C ASP A 100 10.71 -7.69 3.19
N MET A 101 9.44 -7.61 3.64
CA MET A 101 9.07 -6.75 4.76
C MET A 101 9.69 -7.20 6.08
N GLN A 102 9.78 -8.51 6.32
CA GLN A 102 10.43 -9.03 7.51
C GLN A 102 11.90 -8.61 7.58
N ARG A 103 12.65 -8.83 6.49
CA ARG A 103 14.07 -8.43 6.42
C ARG A 103 14.25 -6.94 6.60
N LEU A 104 13.47 -6.14 5.87
CA LEU A 104 13.58 -4.68 5.90
C LEU A 104 13.31 -4.10 7.30
N LEU A 105 12.38 -4.70 8.05
CA LEU A 105 12.10 -4.31 9.43
C LEU A 105 13.22 -4.76 10.38
N GLU A 106 13.70 -5.99 10.24
CA GLU A 106 14.79 -6.54 11.07
C GLU A 106 16.09 -5.75 10.90
N ASP A 107 16.42 -5.35 9.67
CA ASP A 107 17.61 -4.54 9.34
C ASP A 107 17.63 -3.19 10.07
N VAL A 108 16.46 -2.61 10.37
CA VAL A 108 16.34 -1.33 11.11
C VAL A 108 16.08 -1.51 12.61
N GLY A 109 16.07 -2.75 13.11
CA GLY A 109 15.82 -3.07 14.53
C GLY A 109 14.35 -3.09 14.94
N LEU A 110 13.42 -3.14 13.99
CA LEU A 110 11.99 -3.36 14.26
C LEU A 110 11.68 -4.86 14.19
N LYS A 111 10.80 -5.33 15.07
CA LYS A 111 10.31 -6.71 15.05
C LYS A 111 8.93 -6.76 14.45
N ARG A 112 8.75 -7.48 13.34
CA ARG A 112 7.43 -7.75 12.75
C ARG A 112 6.58 -8.56 13.73
N LEU A 113 5.33 -8.16 13.91
CA LEU A 113 4.33 -8.94 14.63
C LEU A 113 3.62 -9.83 13.61
N GLU A 114 3.56 -11.13 13.88
CA GLU A 114 2.73 -12.03 13.09
C GLU A 114 1.27 -11.67 13.36
N GLN A 115 0.50 -11.47 12.29
CA GLN A 115 -0.95 -11.41 12.42
C GLN A 115 -1.41 -12.81 12.81
N GLN A 116 -1.89 -12.98 14.04
CA GLN A 116 -2.74 -14.14 14.33
C GLN A 116 -3.93 -14.03 13.40
N ASN A 117 -4.12 -15.03 12.54
CA ASN A 117 -5.41 -15.19 11.89
C ASN A 117 -6.42 -15.38 13.04
N ASP A 118 -7.29 -14.41 13.28
CA ASP A 118 -8.47 -14.54 14.15
C ASP A 118 -9.51 -15.50 13.52
N GLY A 119 -9.04 -16.65 13.04
CA GLY A 119 -9.84 -17.81 12.72
C GLY A 119 -9.93 -18.68 13.97
N GLN A 120 -11.04 -18.54 14.69
CA GLN A 120 -11.49 -19.37 15.83
C GLN A 120 -10.96 -18.96 17.22
N GLY A 121 -11.43 -17.81 17.70
CA GLY A 121 -11.49 -17.47 19.13
C GLY A 121 -12.83 -16.82 19.45
N ASN A 122 -13.61 -17.44 20.32
CA ASN A 122 -14.96 -17.02 20.74
C ASN A 122 -14.97 -15.53 21.15
N SER A 123 -15.58 -14.67 20.34
CA SER A 123 -15.59 -13.22 20.56
C SER A 123 -16.65 -12.83 21.59
N ASN A 124 -16.22 -12.13 22.65
CA ASN A 124 -17.13 -11.35 23.48
C ASN A 124 -17.49 -10.06 22.72
N ALA A 125 -18.78 -9.87 22.47
CA ALA A 125 -19.37 -8.83 21.60
C ALA A 125 -19.11 -7.35 22.01
N ALA A 126 -18.36 -7.09 23.09
CA ALA A 126 -18.14 -5.73 23.60
C ALA A 126 -16.87 -5.07 23.04
N GLU A 127 -15.88 -5.83 22.59
CA GLU A 127 -14.62 -5.27 22.02
C GLU A 127 -14.76 -4.89 20.53
N GLN A 128 -15.75 -5.45 19.84
CA GLN A 128 -16.03 -5.15 18.43
C GLN A 128 -16.57 -3.74 18.19
N GLN A 129 -17.12 -3.07 19.20
CA GLN A 129 -17.77 -1.77 19.01
C GLN A 129 -16.80 -0.58 18.91
N GLN A 130 -15.54 -0.73 19.36
CA GLN A 130 -14.58 0.39 19.42
C GLN A 130 -13.55 0.40 18.28
N ALA A 131 -13.42 -0.70 17.53
CA ALA A 131 -12.58 -0.79 16.33
C ALA A 131 -13.33 -0.43 15.02
N ASN A 132 -14.66 -0.31 15.07
CA ASN A 132 -15.52 -0.07 13.90
C ASN A 132 -15.61 1.40 13.45
N ASP A 133 -14.98 2.34 14.16
CA ASP A 133 -15.01 3.78 13.80
C ASP A 133 -13.87 4.20 12.84
N LEU A 134 -13.07 3.25 12.35
CA LEU A 134 -12.12 3.47 11.27
C LEU A 134 -12.63 2.75 10.01
N GLU A 135 -13.64 3.33 9.36
CA GLU A 135 -14.11 2.86 8.05
C GLU A 135 -13.00 3.12 7.00
N ILE A 136 -12.10 2.14 6.82
CA ILE A 136 -11.06 2.19 5.79
C ILE A 136 -11.70 1.81 4.46
N LYS A 137 -12.05 2.82 3.65
CA LYS A 137 -12.61 2.59 2.32
C LYS A 137 -11.58 1.93 1.41
N THR A 138 -11.95 0.79 0.82
CA THR A 138 -11.09 0.11 -0.16
C THR A 138 -11.04 0.90 -1.48
N GLY A 139 -10.01 0.72 -2.31
CA GLY A 139 -9.96 1.42 -3.60
C GLY A 139 -11.12 1.06 -4.53
N LYS A 140 -11.67 -0.14 -4.38
CA LYS A 140 -12.92 -0.57 -5.01
C LYS A 140 -14.13 0.27 -4.61
N GLU A 141 -14.23 0.67 -3.33
CA GLU A 141 -15.31 1.51 -2.81
C GLU A 141 -15.15 2.99 -3.17
N LEU A 142 -13.93 3.44 -3.48
CA LEU A 142 -13.64 4.78 -3.96
C LEU A 142 -13.86 4.93 -5.47
N SER A 143 -13.90 3.82 -6.21
CA SER A 143 -14.17 3.79 -7.65
C SER A 143 -15.64 4.05 -7.94
N GLN A 144 -15.93 4.99 -8.85
CA GLN A 144 -17.30 5.25 -9.32
C GLN A 144 -17.93 4.03 -10.01
N ARG A 145 -17.12 3.05 -10.44
CA ARG A 145 -17.57 1.83 -11.10
C ARG A 145 -17.66 0.62 -10.16
N GLY A 146 -17.25 0.77 -8.90
CA GLY A 146 -17.14 -0.36 -7.98
C GLY A 146 -16.09 -1.39 -8.43
N GLU A 147 -15.15 -0.99 -9.28
CA GLU A 147 -14.06 -1.81 -9.80
C GLU A 147 -12.73 -1.23 -9.35
N ASP A 148 -11.85 -2.08 -8.82
CA ASP A 148 -10.47 -1.72 -8.58
C ASP A 148 -9.66 -1.97 -9.85
N LEU A 149 -9.08 -0.92 -10.43
CA LEU A 149 -8.28 -1.05 -11.66
C LEU A 149 -6.86 -1.57 -11.37
N GLY A 150 -6.73 -2.49 -10.41
CA GLY A 150 -5.51 -3.18 -10.03
C GLY A 150 -4.53 -2.30 -9.25
N MET A 151 -5.02 -1.32 -8.49
CA MET A 151 -4.17 -0.42 -7.70
C MET A 151 -4.33 -0.59 -6.20
N MET A 152 -5.46 -1.13 -5.74
CA MET A 152 -5.81 -1.12 -4.31
C MET A 152 -6.51 -2.42 -3.87
N GLU A 153 -6.65 -3.43 -4.74
CA GLU A 153 -7.61 -4.52 -4.51
C GLU A 153 -7.14 -5.48 -3.41
N GLN A 154 -5.83 -5.49 -3.12
CA GLN A 154 -5.23 -6.29 -2.05
C GLN A 154 -4.19 -5.47 -1.30
N ARG A 155 -4.62 -4.87 -0.19
CA ARG A 155 -3.76 -4.18 0.76
C ARG A 155 -3.44 -5.07 1.95
N LYS A 156 -2.23 -4.94 2.47
CA LYS A 156 -1.74 -5.64 3.66
C LYS A 156 -1.27 -4.61 4.68
N PHE A 157 -1.72 -4.79 5.92
CA PHE A 157 -1.13 -4.11 7.06
C PHE A 157 0.06 -4.91 7.57
N VAL A 158 1.22 -4.27 7.65
CA VAL A 158 2.41 -4.80 8.30
C VAL A 158 2.56 -4.09 9.63
N VAL A 159 2.43 -4.85 10.72
CA VAL A 159 2.58 -4.34 12.07
C VAL A 159 3.97 -4.70 12.59
N ALA A 160 4.67 -3.73 13.15
CA ALA A 160 5.98 -3.94 13.74
C ALA A 160 6.13 -3.16 15.06
N VAL A 161 6.95 -3.69 15.95
CA VAL A 161 7.21 -3.11 17.27
C VAL A 161 8.70 -2.79 17.42
N LYS A 162 9.00 -1.68 18.08
CA LYS A 162 10.34 -1.41 18.60
C LYS A 162 10.55 -2.23 19.89
N PRO A 163 11.50 -3.18 19.93
CA PRO A 163 11.71 -3.99 21.12
C PRO A 163 11.96 -3.16 22.39
N THR A 164 11.43 -3.61 23.51
CA THR A 164 11.86 -3.16 24.84
C THR A 164 13.19 -3.84 25.16
N LEU A 165 14.21 -3.06 25.52
CA LEU A 165 15.45 -3.59 26.10
C LEU A 165 15.17 -4.41 27.36
#